data_AF-A0A2D6VKF4-F1
#
_entry.id   AF-A0A2D6VKF4-F1
#
_cell.length_a   1.000
_cell.length_b   1.000
_cell.length_c   1.000
_cell.angle_alpha   90.00
_cell.angle_beta   90.00
_cell.angle_gamma   90.00
#
_symmetry.space_group_name_H-M   'P 1'
#
loop_
_entity.id
_entity.type
_entity.pdbx_description
1 polymer ?
#
loop_
_entity_poly.entity_id
_entity_poly.type
_entity_poly.pdbx_seq_one_letter_code
_entity_poly.pdbx_strand_id
1 'polypeptide(L)'
;MKERFEKLAELWGNLPGTKKATLAFAALGIVGLSIAILSFSGGSTQMRVLVSGADAKDLGEVVEILKTNQIPYEYNEAGDSILVPEDKRASMRMELAMKGLPKTGDVGFEIFDEGNFGISDFVQRTNHTRAIQGELARTISMMDAIRSAKVFVVKPENNLLLSEDPNDRPSASVYVDTGGNTLDKSTVVAVQFLVSRAVKGVNKSHVAVMDNQGNLLSEEGEDGGGAAGVAGQLMKAYQAQERRLEQKIETMLARIVGKENVVARVSVNLDTKSSTLLDEKFDPEGQVPRTSTTDKDEATTVETQPQSNATGMGANVPNVSQDATQQDPIMAQSDEKRESKTTDFEISRTLKEEMQEPGAIIGRSAAVLIAKGESPRTVDQIQSIHDAVVNAIGARFDQVDLETHVTVHEVEFLPAFMGPAGETFNQFEHILQTYGHHIKNLVGIVLALVIFVMFLRMLKKFKPSDAEVQVLDEDDQQLLSGTRSLGSGLTPELLNDLIQEKPDNVGTALRKYLETGAK
;
A
#
# COMPACT_ATOMS: atom_id res chain seq x y z
N MET A 1 49.16 -18.85 -55.69
CA MET A 1 49.48 -18.81 -54.24
C MET A 1 50.93 -19.19 -53.96
N LYS A 2 51.50 -20.26 -54.54
CA LYS A 2 52.90 -20.69 -54.29
C LYS A 2 53.95 -19.61 -54.57
N GLU A 3 53.87 -18.90 -55.70
CA GLU A 3 54.81 -17.79 -56.01
C GLU A 3 54.78 -16.62 -55.00
N ARG A 4 53.63 -16.39 -54.32
CA ARG A 4 53.54 -15.34 -53.29
C ARG A 4 54.21 -15.77 -51.98
N PHE A 5 54.20 -17.07 -51.68
CA PHE A 5 54.91 -17.63 -50.53
C PHE A 5 56.43 -17.69 -50.76
N GLU A 6 56.87 -17.99 -51.98
CA GLU A 6 58.30 -17.98 -52.33
C GLU A 6 58.89 -16.57 -52.29
N LYS A 7 58.18 -15.56 -52.82
CA LYS A 7 58.61 -14.15 -52.73
C LYS A 7 58.65 -13.65 -51.27
N LEU A 8 57.77 -14.13 -50.40
CA LEU A 8 57.80 -13.82 -48.97
C LEU A 8 58.96 -14.51 -48.24
N ALA A 9 59.29 -15.75 -48.62
CA ALA A 9 60.42 -16.49 -48.05
C ALA A 9 61.78 -15.88 -48.47
N GLU A 10 61.89 -15.42 -49.71
CA GLU A 10 63.09 -14.75 -50.24
C GLU A 10 63.29 -13.35 -49.62
N LEU A 11 62.21 -12.59 -49.45
CA LEU A 11 62.22 -11.34 -48.68
C LEU A 11 62.61 -11.60 -47.21
N TRP A 12 62.09 -12.65 -46.59
CA TRP A 12 62.47 -13.02 -45.22
C TRP A 12 63.95 -13.40 -45.12
N GLY A 13 64.51 -14.11 -46.09
CA GLY A 13 65.93 -14.48 -46.13
C GLY A 13 66.88 -13.28 -46.08
N ASN A 14 66.60 -12.24 -46.86
CA ASN A 14 67.48 -11.08 -47.09
C ASN A 14 67.39 -9.95 -46.02
N LEU A 15 66.58 -10.11 -44.96
CA LEU A 15 66.49 -9.13 -43.89
C LEU A 15 67.62 -9.30 -42.84
N PRO A 16 68.29 -8.22 -42.40
CA PRO A 16 69.23 -8.26 -41.28
C PRO A 16 68.52 -8.74 -40.00
N GLY A 17 69.24 -9.47 -39.14
CA GLY A 17 68.67 -10.18 -37.98
C GLY A 17 67.82 -9.32 -37.04
N THR A 18 68.15 -8.03 -36.92
CA THR A 18 67.39 -7.04 -36.16
C THR A 18 66.03 -6.71 -36.79
N LYS A 19 65.92 -6.67 -38.13
CA LYS A 19 64.65 -6.44 -38.84
C LYS A 19 63.75 -7.68 -38.82
N LYS A 20 64.33 -8.89 -38.82
CA LYS A 20 63.60 -10.17 -38.63
C LYS A 20 62.96 -10.21 -37.24
N ALA A 21 63.70 -9.81 -36.20
CA ALA A 21 63.18 -9.75 -34.84
C ALA A 21 62.02 -8.75 -34.69
N THR A 22 62.13 -7.55 -35.28
CA THR A 22 61.04 -6.55 -35.23
C THR A 22 59.80 -6.98 -36.00
N LEU A 23 59.96 -7.66 -37.15
CA LEU A 23 58.83 -8.14 -37.95
C LEU A 23 58.13 -9.33 -37.29
N ALA A 24 58.89 -10.23 -36.65
CA ALA A 24 58.35 -11.32 -35.85
C ALA A 24 57.58 -10.80 -34.62
N PHE A 25 58.11 -9.77 -33.92
CA PHE A 25 57.41 -9.12 -32.82
C PHE A 25 56.12 -8.42 -33.27
N ALA A 26 56.14 -7.77 -34.44
CA ALA A 26 54.96 -7.14 -35.01
C ALA A 26 53.89 -8.18 -35.41
N ALA A 27 54.29 -9.29 -36.01
CA ALA A 27 53.38 -10.40 -36.35
C ALA A 27 52.78 -11.03 -35.09
N LEU A 28 53.57 -11.28 -34.04
CA LEU A 28 53.08 -11.77 -32.75
C LEU A 28 52.16 -10.76 -32.06
N GLY A 29 52.44 -9.45 -32.17
CA GLY A 29 51.57 -8.40 -31.67
C GLY A 29 50.21 -8.36 -32.38
N ILE A 30 50.18 -8.53 -33.70
CA ILE A 30 48.94 -8.59 -34.49
C ILE A 30 48.13 -9.85 -34.16
N VAL A 31 48.79 -11.00 -34.03
CA VAL A 31 48.13 -12.25 -33.65
C VAL A 31 47.61 -12.17 -32.21
N GLY A 32 48.40 -11.64 -31.28
CA GLY A 32 47.99 -11.41 -29.89
C GLY A 32 46.83 -10.43 -29.77
N LEU A 33 46.83 -9.35 -30.56
CA LEU A 33 45.72 -8.39 -30.62
C LEU A 33 44.47 -9.03 -31.22
N SER A 34 44.62 -9.87 -32.25
CA SER A 34 43.49 -10.57 -32.88
C SER A 34 42.87 -11.59 -31.93
N ILE A 35 43.69 -12.32 -31.16
CA ILE A 35 43.23 -13.23 -30.11
C ILE A 35 42.57 -12.45 -28.97
N ALA A 36 43.15 -11.33 -28.53
CA ALA A 36 42.56 -10.49 -27.49
C ALA A 36 41.19 -9.92 -27.91
N ILE A 37 41.05 -9.49 -29.17
CA ILE A 37 39.78 -9.01 -29.73
C ILE A 37 38.76 -10.14 -29.82
N LEU A 38 39.15 -11.34 -30.27
CA LEU A 38 38.25 -12.51 -30.34
C LEU A 38 37.84 -13.01 -28.94
N SER A 39 38.75 -12.99 -27.96
CA SER A 39 38.44 -13.36 -26.58
C SER A 39 37.56 -12.33 -25.88
N PHE A 40 37.69 -11.04 -26.22
CA PHE A 40 36.79 -9.99 -25.72
C PHE A 40 35.47 -9.90 -26.49
N SER A 41 35.39 -10.42 -27.72
CA SER A 41 34.15 -10.47 -28.52
C SER A 41 33.33 -11.74 -28.28
N GLY A 42 33.84 -12.70 -27.50
CA GLY A 42 33.04 -13.78 -26.92
C GLY A 42 32.09 -13.18 -25.89
N GLY A 43 31.00 -12.58 -26.37
CA GLY A 43 29.99 -11.96 -25.53
C GLY A 43 29.51 -12.96 -24.50
N SER A 44 29.63 -12.61 -23.22
CA SER A 44 28.89 -13.28 -22.16
C SER A 44 27.41 -13.11 -22.47
N THR A 45 26.78 -14.11 -23.11
CA THR A 45 25.35 -14.13 -23.30
C THR A 45 24.72 -14.08 -21.92
N GLN A 46 24.10 -12.95 -21.58
CA GLN A 46 23.50 -12.76 -20.27
C GLN A 46 22.30 -13.69 -20.15
N MET A 47 22.44 -14.72 -19.33
CA MET A 47 21.36 -15.65 -19.03
C MET A 47 20.40 -14.95 -18.07
N ARG A 48 19.11 -14.95 -18.44
CA ARG A 48 18.03 -14.30 -17.68
C ARG A 48 16.94 -15.31 -17.40
N VAL A 49 16.31 -15.20 -16.24
CA VAL A 49 15.20 -16.07 -15.84
C VAL A 49 14.03 -15.96 -16.82
N LEU A 50 13.62 -17.08 -17.39
CA LEU A 50 12.45 -17.22 -18.25
C LEU A 50 11.20 -17.54 -17.41
N VAL A 51 11.30 -18.58 -16.58
CA VAL A 51 10.26 -19.08 -15.66
C VAL A 51 10.90 -19.36 -14.29
N SER A 52 10.19 -19.02 -13.21
CA SER A 52 10.60 -19.25 -11.82
C SER A 52 9.40 -19.71 -11.00
N GLY A 53 9.59 -20.68 -10.09
CA GLY A 53 8.56 -21.08 -9.13
C GLY A 53 7.39 -21.86 -9.72
N ALA A 54 7.59 -22.50 -10.88
CA ALA A 54 6.61 -23.41 -11.48
C ALA A 54 6.79 -24.83 -10.93
N ASP A 55 5.71 -25.61 -10.87
CA ASP A 55 5.78 -27.01 -10.46
C ASP A 55 6.71 -27.82 -11.39
N ALA A 56 7.34 -28.87 -10.85
CA ALA A 56 8.31 -29.69 -11.59
C ALA A 56 7.75 -30.26 -12.91
N LYS A 57 6.44 -30.49 -12.97
CA LYS A 57 5.72 -30.92 -14.18
C LYS A 57 5.67 -29.83 -15.25
N ASP A 58 5.40 -28.58 -14.86
CA ASP A 58 5.34 -27.42 -15.76
C ASP A 58 6.73 -27.03 -16.27
N LEU A 59 7.75 -27.11 -15.41
CA LEU A 59 9.14 -26.91 -15.81
C LEU A 59 9.58 -27.95 -16.86
N GLY A 60 9.12 -29.20 -16.75
CA GLY A 60 9.37 -30.23 -17.75
C GLY A 60 8.79 -29.89 -19.13
N GLU A 61 7.57 -29.35 -19.17
CA GLU A 61 6.90 -28.93 -20.41
C GLU A 61 7.58 -27.69 -21.03
N VAL A 62 8.04 -26.75 -20.21
CA VAL A 62 8.84 -25.59 -20.64
C VAL A 62 10.18 -26.03 -21.23
N VAL A 63 10.88 -26.99 -20.60
CA VAL A 63 12.15 -27.56 -21.10
C VAL A 63 11.94 -28.28 -22.43
N GLU A 64 10.84 -28.99 -22.61
CA GLU A 64 10.51 -29.66 -23.87
C GLU A 64 10.38 -28.65 -25.02
N ILE A 65 9.68 -27.54 -24.79
CA ILE A 65 9.53 -26.46 -25.78
C ILE A 65 10.87 -25.80 -26.09
N LEU A 66 11.70 -25.54 -25.07
CA LEU A 66 13.04 -24.99 -25.26
C LEU A 66 13.94 -25.92 -26.08
N LYS A 67 13.83 -27.25 -25.87
CA LYS A 67 14.53 -28.26 -26.67
C LYS A 67 14.02 -28.32 -28.10
N THR A 68 12.71 -28.29 -28.32
CA THR A 68 12.11 -28.27 -29.66
C THR A 68 12.59 -27.06 -30.47
N ASN A 69 12.69 -25.89 -29.82
CA ASN A 69 13.15 -24.65 -30.44
C ASN A 69 14.68 -24.48 -30.44
N GLN A 70 15.43 -25.48 -29.99
CA GLN A 70 16.89 -25.49 -29.93
C GLN A 70 17.49 -24.27 -29.19
N ILE A 71 16.79 -23.81 -28.14
CA ILE A 71 17.25 -22.69 -27.33
C ILE A 71 18.14 -23.22 -26.22
N PRO A 72 19.38 -22.71 -26.07
CA PRO A 72 20.23 -23.08 -24.95
C PRO A 72 19.58 -22.59 -23.65
N TYR A 73 19.55 -23.44 -22.64
CA TYR A 73 18.93 -23.15 -21.35
C TYR A 73 19.82 -23.64 -20.22
N GLU A 74 19.75 -22.97 -19.08
CA GLU A 74 20.45 -23.32 -17.85
C GLU A 74 19.45 -23.36 -16.69
N TYR A 75 19.76 -24.15 -15.66
CA TYR A 75 19.02 -24.12 -14.41
C TYR A 75 19.69 -23.17 -13.43
N ASN A 76 18.91 -22.53 -12.56
CA ASN A 76 19.50 -21.80 -11.44
C ASN A 76 20.12 -22.77 -10.40
N GLU A 77 20.87 -22.22 -9.45
CA GLU A 77 21.53 -23.01 -8.40
C GLU A 77 20.55 -23.84 -7.54
N ALA A 78 19.29 -23.42 -7.45
CA ALA A 78 18.23 -24.10 -6.71
C ALA A 78 17.45 -25.14 -7.54
N GLY A 79 17.62 -25.18 -8.87
CA GLY A 79 16.89 -26.07 -9.77
C GLY A 79 15.40 -25.74 -9.97
N ASP A 80 14.90 -24.61 -9.46
CA ASP A 80 13.49 -24.21 -9.49
C ASP A 80 13.15 -23.19 -10.60
N SER A 81 14.16 -22.78 -11.37
CA SER A 81 14.04 -21.75 -12.39
C SER A 81 14.87 -22.08 -13.63
N ILE A 82 14.36 -21.70 -14.80
CA ILE A 82 15.01 -21.91 -16.10
C ILE A 82 15.48 -20.56 -16.64
N LEU A 83 16.76 -20.49 -17.00
CA LEU A 83 17.40 -19.33 -17.60
C LEU A 83 17.59 -19.55 -19.10
N VAL A 84 17.40 -18.48 -19.87
CA VAL A 84 17.64 -18.44 -21.32
C VAL A 84 18.42 -17.17 -21.70
N PRO A 85 19.07 -17.16 -22.88
CA PRO A 85 19.68 -15.96 -23.43
C PRO A 85 18.73 -14.76 -23.46
N GLU A 86 19.21 -13.57 -23.04
CA GLU A 86 18.40 -12.36 -22.97
C GLU A 86 17.74 -11.99 -24.32
N ASP A 87 18.41 -12.26 -25.44
CA ASP A 87 17.91 -12.02 -26.80
C ASP A 87 16.73 -12.93 -27.18
N LYS A 88 16.61 -14.10 -26.54
CA LYS A 88 15.52 -15.09 -26.77
C LYS A 88 14.42 -15.04 -25.71
N ARG A 89 14.63 -14.33 -24.60
CA ARG A 89 13.68 -14.28 -23.48
C ARG A 89 12.28 -13.82 -23.90
N ALA A 90 12.19 -12.73 -24.66
CA ALA A 90 10.90 -12.14 -25.04
C ALA A 90 10.10 -13.04 -25.99
N SER A 91 10.76 -13.61 -27.00
CA SER A 91 10.12 -14.54 -27.95
C SER A 91 9.66 -15.81 -27.25
N MET A 92 10.47 -16.36 -26.35
CA MET A 92 10.10 -17.56 -25.59
C MET A 92 8.94 -17.29 -24.63
N ARG A 93 8.87 -16.13 -23.98
CA ARG A 93 7.70 -15.77 -23.15
C ARG A 93 6.42 -15.72 -23.93
N MET A 94 6.45 -15.14 -25.13
CA MET A 94 5.29 -15.10 -26.01
C MET A 94 4.86 -16.51 -26.41
N GLU A 95 5.80 -17.38 -26.79
CA GLU A 95 5.48 -18.75 -27.19
C GLU A 95 4.93 -19.59 -26.03
N LEU A 96 5.52 -19.46 -24.84
CA LEU A 96 5.01 -20.12 -23.64
C LEU A 96 3.60 -19.63 -23.29
N ALA A 97 3.33 -18.32 -23.40
CA ALA A 97 2.00 -17.77 -23.19
C ALA A 97 0.97 -18.30 -24.21
N MET A 98 1.35 -18.44 -25.49
CA MET A 98 0.48 -19.04 -26.51
C MET A 98 0.14 -20.51 -26.22
N LYS A 99 1.02 -21.21 -25.50
CA LYS A 99 0.83 -22.60 -25.05
C LYS A 99 0.24 -22.72 -23.64
N GLY A 100 -0.10 -21.60 -23.00
CA GLY A 100 -0.70 -21.57 -21.67
C GLY A 100 0.26 -22.00 -20.54
N LEU A 101 1.56 -21.77 -20.71
CA LEU A 101 2.61 -22.12 -19.75
C LEU A 101 3.26 -20.86 -19.13
N PRO A 102 3.64 -20.91 -17.84
CA PRO A 102 3.40 -22.01 -16.88
C PRO A 102 1.92 -22.07 -16.46
N LYS A 103 1.41 -23.27 -16.15
CA LYS A 103 0.02 -23.48 -15.71
C LYS A 103 -0.20 -22.99 -14.28
N THR A 104 0.86 -22.56 -13.61
CA THR A 104 0.90 -22.04 -12.23
C THR A 104 0.30 -20.62 -12.08
N GLY A 105 -0.58 -20.20 -12.99
CA GLY A 105 -1.38 -18.97 -12.85
C GLY A 105 -2.60 -19.20 -11.96
N ASP A 106 -3.22 -18.12 -11.48
CA ASP A 106 -4.44 -18.18 -10.66
C ASP A 106 -5.51 -19.05 -11.36
N VAL A 107 -5.79 -20.20 -10.74
CA VAL A 107 -6.73 -21.20 -11.25
C VAL A 107 -8.15 -20.69 -11.01
N GLY A 108 -8.91 -20.50 -12.08
CA GLY A 108 -10.31 -20.09 -12.04
C GLY A 108 -11.24 -21.30 -12.01
N PHE A 109 -12.40 -21.19 -12.67
CA PHE A 109 -13.35 -22.31 -12.76
C PHE A 109 -12.89 -23.46 -13.66
N GLU A 110 -11.77 -23.32 -14.38
CA GLU A 110 -11.23 -24.37 -15.24
C GLU A 110 -10.86 -25.64 -14.48
N ILE A 111 -10.62 -25.55 -13.16
CA ILE A 111 -10.40 -26.71 -12.28
C ILE A 111 -11.59 -27.69 -12.24
N PHE A 112 -12.78 -27.27 -12.69
CA PHE A 112 -13.96 -28.12 -12.74
C PHE A 112 -14.20 -28.78 -14.10
N ASP A 113 -13.48 -28.37 -15.14
CA ASP A 113 -13.61 -28.95 -16.48
C ASP A 113 -12.96 -30.35 -16.57
N GLU A 114 -11.97 -30.60 -15.72
CA GLU A 114 -11.36 -31.93 -15.53
C GLU A 114 -12.27 -32.78 -14.61
N GLY A 115 -13.14 -33.58 -15.23
CA GLY A 115 -14.11 -34.43 -14.54
C GLY A 115 -13.46 -35.47 -13.62
N ASN A 116 -13.25 -35.12 -12.36
CA ASN A 116 -12.81 -36.03 -11.31
C ASN A 116 -14.01 -36.64 -10.58
N PHE A 117 -14.38 -37.87 -10.96
CA PHE A 117 -15.39 -38.66 -10.26
C PHE A 117 -14.83 -39.16 -8.91
N GLY A 118 -15.59 -38.99 -7.82
CA GLY A 118 -15.23 -39.49 -6.49
C GLY A 118 -14.53 -38.48 -5.55
N ILE A 119 -14.57 -37.19 -5.85
CA ILE A 119 -14.04 -36.14 -4.96
C ILE A 119 -14.90 -35.98 -3.70
N SER A 120 -14.24 -35.71 -2.56
CA SER A 120 -14.92 -35.36 -1.31
C SER A 120 -15.54 -33.96 -1.39
N ASP A 121 -16.64 -33.74 -0.69
CA ASP A 121 -17.32 -32.44 -0.53
C ASP A 121 -16.36 -31.36 0.04
N PHE A 122 -15.42 -31.74 0.91
CA PHE A 122 -14.35 -30.84 1.37
C PHE A 122 -13.45 -30.35 0.23
N VAL A 123 -13.06 -31.25 -0.67
CA VAL A 123 -12.23 -30.94 -1.84
C VAL A 123 -13.02 -30.06 -2.80
N GLN A 124 -14.30 -30.36 -3.03
CA GLN A 124 -15.16 -29.57 -3.89
C GLN A 124 -15.34 -28.13 -3.38
N ARG A 125 -15.57 -27.94 -2.08
CA ARG A 125 -15.63 -26.59 -1.46
C ARG A 125 -14.31 -25.83 -1.54
N THR A 126 -13.20 -26.53 -1.33
CA THR A 126 -11.85 -25.95 -1.44
C THR A 126 -11.59 -25.48 -2.86
N ASN A 127 -11.86 -26.34 -3.86
CA ASN A 127 -11.71 -26.00 -5.27
C ASN A 127 -12.63 -24.85 -5.68
N HIS A 128 -13.87 -24.81 -5.17
CA HIS A 128 -14.80 -23.72 -5.45
C HIS A 128 -14.29 -22.38 -4.89
N THR A 129 -13.72 -22.39 -3.69
CA THR A 129 -13.12 -21.18 -3.09
C THR A 129 -11.88 -20.75 -3.87
N ARG A 130 -11.02 -21.67 -4.29
CA ARG A 130 -9.85 -21.38 -5.13
C ARG A 130 -10.25 -20.79 -6.49
N ALA A 131 -11.26 -21.36 -7.14
CA ALA A 131 -11.79 -20.83 -8.39
C ALA A 131 -12.31 -19.40 -8.25
N ILE A 132 -13.07 -19.10 -7.20
CA ILE A 132 -13.54 -17.73 -6.93
C ILE A 132 -12.37 -16.77 -6.68
N GLN A 133 -11.35 -17.18 -5.91
CA GLN A 133 -10.16 -16.38 -5.68
C GLN A 133 -9.44 -16.03 -7.00
N GLY A 134 -9.30 -17.01 -7.90
CA GLY A 134 -8.69 -16.81 -9.21
C GLY A 134 -9.50 -15.91 -10.13
N GLU A 135 -10.83 -16.10 -10.22
CA GLU A 135 -11.69 -15.22 -11.01
C GLU A 135 -11.74 -13.78 -10.47
N LEU A 136 -11.75 -13.60 -9.15
CA LEU A 136 -11.65 -12.29 -8.53
C LEU A 136 -10.31 -11.62 -8.83
N ALA A 137 -9.20 -12.35 -8.72
CA ALA A 137 -7.86 -11.85 -9.06
C ALA A 137 -7.80 -11.38 -10.52
N ARG A 138 -8.32 -12.17 -11.46
CA ARG A 138 -8.39 -11.80 -12.89
C ARG A 138 -9.26 -10.57 -13.12
N THR A 139 -10.45 -10.53 -12.52
CA THR A 139 -11.39 -9.41 -12.68
C THR A 139 -10.81 -8.10 -12.12
N ILE A 140 -10.19 -8.14 -10.94
CA ILE A 140 -9.57 -6.96 -10.33
C ILE A 140 -8.37 -6.49 -11.16
N SER A 141 -7.60 -7.41 -11.74
CA SER A 141 -6.47 -7.10 -12.62
C SER A 141 -6.88 -6.49 -13.97
N MET A 142 -8.17 -6.54 -14.36
CA MET A 142 -8.68 -5.87 -15.56
C MET A 142 -8.90 -4.36 -15.34
N MET A 143 -8.80 -3.85 -14.10
CA MET A 143 -8.96 -2.44 -13.80
C MET A 143 -7.71 -1.65 -14.21
N ASP A 144 -7.85 -0.52 -14.90
CA ASP A 144 -6.74 0.24 -15.49
C ASP A 144 -5.57 0.56 -14.54
N ALA A 145 -5.85 0.80 -13.26
CA ALA A 145 -4.85 1.16 -12.25
C ALA A 145 -4.16 -0.04 -11.58
N ILE A 146 -4.54 -1.28 -11.91
CA ILE A 146 -4.10 -2.50 -11.25
C ILE A 146 -3.42 -3.40 -12.30
N ARG A 147 -2.13 -3.68 -12.11
CA ARG A 147 -1.34 -4.54 -13.01
C ARG A 147 -1.59 -6.01 -12.74
N SER A 148 -1.65 -6.37 -11.46
CA SER A 148 -1.98 -7.71 -11.01
C SER A 148 -2.62 -7.65 -9.64
N ALA A 149 -3.46 -8.64 -9.32
CA ALA A 149 -4.10 -8.74 -8.03
C ALA A 149 -4.04 -10.19 -7.54
N LYS A 150 -4.01 -10.37 -6.22
CA LYS A 150 -4.13 -11.67 -5.57
C LYS A 150 -5.16 -11.59 -4.46
N VAL A 151 -6.06 -12.56 -4.43
CA VAL A 151 -7.20 -12.55 -3.51
C VAL A 151 -7.15 -13.77 -2.62
N PHE A 152 -7.16 -13.55 -1.31
CA PHE A 152 -7.30 -14.58 -0.31
C PHE A 152 -8.69 -14.46 0.32
N VAL A 153 -9.40 -15.58 0.39
CA VAL A 153 -10.74 -15.65 0.99
C VAL A 153 -10.70 -16.73 2.05
N VAL A 154 -11.05 -16.36 3.28
CA VAL A 154 -11.16 -17.27 4.41
C VAL A 154 -12.65 -17.45 4.73
N LYS A 155 -13.10 -18.70 4.68
CA LYS A 155 -14.45 -19.08 5.11
C LYS A 155 -14.32 -20.10 6.24
N PRO A 156 -14.90 -19.83 7.41
CA PRO A 156 -14.90 -20.81 8.49
C PRO A 156 -15.72 -22.05 8.11
N GLU A 157 -15.36 -23.18 8.73
CA GLU A 157 -16.09 -24.43 8.54
C GLU A 157 -17.45 -24.35 9.21
N ASN A 158 -18.49 -24.82 8.52
CA ASN A 158 -19.86 -24.71 8.97
C ASN A 158 -20.12 -25.75 10.08
N ASN A 159 -19.66 -25.48 11.31
CA ASN A 159 -19.96 -26.32 12.46
C ASN A 159 -21.39 -25.99 12.94
N LEU A 160 -22.34 -26.84 12.56
CA LEU A 160 -23.77 -26.72 12.90
C LEU A 160 -24.10 -26.78 14.41
N LEU A 161 -23.10 -26.76 15.30
CA LEU A 161 -23.29 -27.00 16.73
C LEU A 161 -22.65 -25.97 17.66
N LEU A 162 -21.65 -25.18 17.28
CA LEU A 162 -21.12 -24.09 18.11
C LEU A 162 -20.29 -23.12 17.23
N SER A 163 -20.85 -21.97 16.90
CA SER A 163 -20.06 -20.77 16.56
C SER A 163 -20.85 -19.54 17.02
N GLU A 164 -20.89 -19.32 18.33
CA GLU A 164 -21.22 -18.01 18.93
C GLU A 164 -20.02 -17.06 18.96
N ASP A 165 -18.86 -17.46 18.40
CA ASP A 165 -17.68 -16.61 18.34
C ASP A 165 -17.88 -15.49 17.30
N PRO A 166 -17.89 -14.22 17.70
CA PRO A 166 -17.99 -13.09 16.78
C PRO A 166 -16.86 -13.03 15.75
N ASN A 167 -15.73 -13.70 16.02
CA ASN A 167 -14.57 -13.76 15.13
C ASN A 167 -14.68 -14.83 14.03
N ASP A 168 -15.70 -15.68 14.07
CA ASP A 168 -15.90 -16.75 13.08
C ASP A 168 -16.65 -16.22 11.84
N ARG A 169 -16.20 -15.06 11.33
CA ARG A 169 -16.81 -14.38 10.18
C ARG A 169 -15.96 -14.57 8.92
N PRO A 170 -16.58 -14.82 7.75
CA PRO A 170 -15.85 -14.83 6.48
C PRO A 170 -15.14 -13.50 6.24
N SER A 171 -13.87 -13.56 5.84
CA SER A 171 -13.03 -12.40 5.58
C SER A 171 -12.23 -12.58 4.29
N ALA A 172 -11.74 -11.47 3.74
CA ALA A 172 -10.92 -11.49 2.55
C ALA A 172 -9.77 -10.48 2.62
N SER A 173 -8.66 -10.83 1.98
CA SER A 173 -7.50 -9.96 1.81
C SER A 173 -7.13 -9.90 0.34
N VAL A 174 -7.02 -8.68 -0.17
CA VAL A 174 -6.68 -8.39 -1.56
C VAL A 174 -5.33 -7.70 -1.59
N TYR A 175 -4.38 -8.30 -2.27
CA TYR A 175 -3.11 -7.68 -2.63
C TYR A 175 -3.22 -7.14 -4.04
N VAL A 176 -2.84 -5.88 -4.26
CA VAL A 176 -2.82 -5.25 -5.58
C VAL A 176 -1.42 -4.73 -5.91
N ASP A 177 -0.91 -5.09 -7.08
CA ASP A 177 0.25 -4.44 -7.68
C ASP A 177 -0.23 -3.33 -8.60
N THR A 178 -0.05 -2.09 -8.17
CA THR A 178 -0.37 -0.90 -8.97
C THR A 178 0.79 -0.47 -9.87
N GLY A 179 1.94 -1.14 -9.75
CA GLY A 179 3.09 -0.85 -10.56
C GLY A 179 3.82 0.46 -10.22
N GLY A 180 3.58 1.00 -9.03
CA GLY A 180 4.12 2.30 -8.59
C GLY A 180 3.13 3.46 -8.68
N ASN A 181 1.92 3.24 -9.20
CA ASN A 181 0.85 4.22 -9.19
C ASN A 181 0.10 4.21 -7.85
N THR A 182 -0.45 5.35 -7.43
CA THR A 182 -1.36 5.40 -6.28
C THR A 182 -2.78 5.03 -6.70
N LEU A 183 -3.41 4.12 -5.97
CA LEU A 183 -4.80 3.72 -6.22
C LEU A 183 -5.76 4.75 -5.61
N ASP A 184 -6.78 5.18 -6.36
CA ASP A 184 -7.80 6.09 -5.83
C ASP A 184 -8.71 5.36 -4.82
N LYS A 185 -9.21 6.12 -3.82
CA LYS A 185 -10.14 5.59 -2.80
C LYS A 185 -11.40 5.02 -3.43
N SER A 186 -11.89 5.60 -4.53
CA SER A 186 -13.06 5.08 -5.24
C SER A 186 -12.81 3.67 -5.78
N THR A 187 -11.62 3.42 -6.34
CA THR A 187 -11.21 2.11 -6.86
C THR A 187 -11.05 1.10 -5.73
N VAL A 188 -10.45 1.48 -4.60
CA VAL A 188 -10.35 0.62 -3.41
C VAL A 188 -11.73 0.19 -2.92
N VAL A 189 -12.67 1.13 -2.83
CA VAL A 189 -14.06 0.86 -2.44
C VAL A 189 -14.76 -0.07 -3.44
N ALA A 190 -14.52 0.10 -4.74
CA ALA A 190 -15.06 -0.77 -5.77
C ALA A 190 -14.53 -2.21 -5.65
N VAL A 191 -13.22 -2.37 -5.38
CA VAL A 191 -12.60 -3.68 -5.12
C VAL A 191 -13.23 -4.35 -3.89
N GLN A 192 -13.36 -3.62 -2.76
CA GLN A 192 -14.01 -4.16 -1.56
C GLN A 192 -15.46 -4.57 -1.83
N PHE A 193 -16.20 -3.77 -2.59
CA PHE A 193 -17.58 -4.07 -2.94
C PHE A 193 -17.68 -5.33 -3.82
N LEU A 194 -16.84 -5.45 -4.85
CA LEU A 194 -16.80 -6.62 -5.73
C LEU A 194 -16.55 -7.90 -4.93
N VAL A 195 -15.54 -7.91 -4.07
CA VAL A 195 -15.18 -9.07 -3.25
C VAL A 195 -16.31 -9.42 -2.27
N SER A 196 -16.90 -8.44 -1.60
CA SER A 196 -18.02 -8.66 -0.66
C SER A 196 -19.25 -9.28 -1.33
N ARG A 197 -19.46 -8.99 -2.63
CA ARG A 197 -20.61 -9.52 -3.40
C ARG A 197 -20.33 -10.86 -4.05
N ALA A 198 -19.08 -11.12 -4.41
CA ALA A 198 -18.66 -12.40 -4.97
C ALA A 198 -18.58 -13.51 -3.90
N VAL A 199 -18.30 -13.15 -2.65
CA VAL A 199 -18.13 -14.10 -1.56
C VAL A 199 -19.27 -13.99 -0.56
N LYS A 200 -20.12 -15.03 -0.51
CA LYS A 200 -21.22 -15.11 0.47
C LYS A 200 -20.69 -14.96 1.90
N GLY A 201 -21.29 -14.02 2.64
CA GLY A 201 -21.03 -13.79 4.07
C GLY A 201 -19.86 -12.84 4.37
N VAL A 202 -19.15 -12.33 3.35
CA VAL A 202 -18.10 -11.32 3.54
C VAL A 202 -18.71 -9.92 3.48
N ASN A 203 -18.54 -9.13 4.55
CA ASN A 203 -18.91 -7.72 4.56
C ASN A 203 -17.77 -6.85 4.00
N LYS A 204 -18.11 -5.68 3.46
CA LYS A 204 -17.13 -4.71 2.93
C LYS A 204 -16.07 -4.31 3.98
N SER A 205 -16.46 -4.19 5.25
CA SER A 205 -15.56 -3.89 6.38
C SER A 205 -14.51 -4.97 6.61
N HIS A 206 -14.79 -6.23 6.24
CA HIS A 206 -13.92 -7.39 6.43
C HIS A 206 -13.09 -7.71 5.16
N VAL A 207 -12.96 -6.74 4.24
CA VAL A 207 -12.11 -6.85 3.05
C VAL A 207 -10.94 -5.88 3.18
N ALA A 208 -9.77 -6.42 3.50
CA ALA A 208 -8.51 -5.67 3.54
C ALA A 208 -7.93 -5.56 2.13
N VAL A 209 -7.50 -4.36 1.72
CA VAL A 209 -6.84 -4.11 0.43
C VAL A 209 -5.47 -3.49 0.69
N MET A 210 -4.41 -4.14 0.21
CA MET A 210 -3.03 -3.73 0.39
C MET A 210 -2.33 -3.54 -0.96
N ASP A 211 -1.44 -2.55 -1.05
CA ASP A 211 -0.61 -2.33 -2.24
C ASP A 211 0.73 -3.09 -2.20
N ASN A 212 1.48 -3.02 -3.31
CA ASN A 212 2.82 -3.59 -3.45
C ASN A 212 3.91 -2.87 -2.64
N GLN A 213 3.59 -1.76 -1.98
CA GLN A 213 4.48 -1.03 -1.07
C GLN A 213 4.21 -1.37 0.40
N GLY A 214 3.21 -2.22 0.67
CA GLY A 214 2.82 -2.62 2.02
C GLY A 214 1.87 -1.62 2.71
N ASN A 215 1.31 -0.66 1.97
CA ASN A 215 0.30 0.25 2.52
C ASN A 215 -1.06 -0.43 2.52
N LEU A 216 -1.75 -0.38 3.67
CA LEU A 216 -3.16 -0.73 3.74
C LEU A 216 -3.98 0.42 3.12
N LEU A 217 -4.62 0.13 1.99
CA LEU A 217 -5.44 1.08 1.25
C LEU A 217 -6.89 1.08 1.69
N SER A 218 -7.38 -0.07 2.15
CA SER A 218 -8.69 -0.16 2.79
C SER A 218 -8.64 0.59 4.11
N GLU A 219 -9.53 1.54 4.31
CA GLU A 219 -9.85 1.98 5.67
C GLU A 219 -10.42 0.74 6.35
N GLU A 220 -9.70 0.19 7.34
CA GLU A 220 -10.24 -0.83 8.22
C GLU A 220 -11.51 -0.20 8.76
N GLY A 221 -12.65 -0.73 8.31
CA GLY A 221 -13.89 -0.43 8.96
C GLY A 221 -13.68 -1.03 10.33
N GLU A 222 -13.26 -0.20 11.29
CA GLU A 222 -13.56 -0.46 12.68
C GLU A 222 -15.08 -0.70 12.67
N ASP A 223 -15.47 -1.96 12.60
CA ASP A 223 -16.73 -2.48 13.10
C ASP A 223 -16.80 -2.28 14.63
N GLY A 224 -16.02 -1.35 15.19
CA GLY A 224 -16.48 -0.54 16.29
C GLY A 224 -17.59 0.37 15.80
N GLY A 225 -18.82 -0.15 15.81
CA GLY A 225 -20.02 0.65 16.12
C GLY A 225 -19.96 1.29 17.52
N GLY A 226 -18.76 1.68 17.96
CA GLY A 226 -18.44 2.40 19.17
C GLY A 226 -18.07 3.83 18.83
N ALA A 227 -18.05 4.67 19.86
CA ALA A 227 -17.91 6.11 19.75
C ALA A 227 -16.68 6.60 18.95
N ALA A 228 -15.60 5.81 18.86
CA ALA A 228 -14.37 6.18 18.18
C ALA A 228 -14.49 6.22 16.63
N GLY A 229 -15.13 5.21 16.03
CA GLY A 229 -15.32 5.16 14.57
C GLY A 229 -16.27 6.25 14.07
N VAL A 230 -17.35 6.49 14.82
CA VAL A 230 -18.30 7.59 14.56
C VAL A 230 -17.61 8.95 14.70
N ALA A 231 -16.76 9.14 15.72
CA ALA A 231 -15.99 10.37 15.89
C ALA A 231 -15.00 10.60 14.74
N GLY A 232 -14.33 9.56 14.26
CA GLY A 232 -13.42 9.64 13.10
C GLY A 232 -14.15 10.02 11.81
N GLN A 233 -15.34 9.47 11.57
CA GLN A 233 -16.17 9.82 10.42
C GLN A 233 -16.72 11.25 10.52
N LEU A 234 -17.14 11.68 11.71
CA LEU A 234 -17.59 13.05 11.97
C LEU A 234 -16.44 14.05 11.76
N MET A 235 -15.22 13.73 12.19
CA MET A 235 -14.05 14.57 11.96
C MET A 235 -13.69 14.70 10.47
N LYS A 236 -13.85 13.62 9.69
CA LYS A 236 -13.68 13.69 8.22
C LYS A 236 -14.75 14.56 7.57
N ALA A 237 -16.01 14.42 7.98
CA ALA A 237 -17.11 15.25 7.49
C ALA A 237 -16.89 16.74 7.82
N TYR A 238 -16.38 17.01 9.04
CA TYR A 238 -15.96 18.33 9.50
C TYR A 238 -14.90 18.96 8.57
N GLN A 239 -13.79 18.26 8.35
CA GLN A 239 -12.71 18.75 7.47
C GLN A 239 -13.20 18.96 6.03
N ALA A 240 -14.09 18.10 5.54
CA ALA A 240 -14.68 18.25 4.21
C ALA A 240 -15.56 19.51 4.12
N GLN A 241 -16.30 19.83 5.18
CA GLN A 241 -17.10 21.05 5.26
C GLN A 241 -16.22 22.31 5.32
N GLU A 242 -15.17 22.32 6.14
CA GLU A 242 -14.19 23.41 6.18
C GLU A 242 -13.60 23.67 4.78
N ARG A 243 -13.05 22.63 4.14
CA ARG A 243 -12.47 22.73 2.79
C ARG A 243 -13.47 23.23 1.77
N ARG A 244 -14.72 22.79 1.84
CA ARG A 244 -15.79 23.26 0.95
C ARG A 244 -16.06 24.75 1.14
N LEU A 245 -16.06 25.25 2.39
CA LEU A 245 -16.24 26.67 2.67
C LEU A 245 -15.01 27.49 2.26
N GLU A 246 -13.80 27.00 2.53
CA GLU A 246 -12.54 27.60 2.05
C GLU A 246 -12.57 27.77 0.53
N GLN A 247 -12.82 26.69 -0.22
CA GLN A 247 -12.91 26.73 -1.68
C GLN A 247 -13.99 27.67 -2.18
N LYS A 248 -15.15 27.74 -1.50
CA LYS A 248 -16.23 28.65 -1.86
C LYS A 248 -15.81 30.12 -1.71
N ILE A 249 -15.08 30.46 -0.65
CA ILE A 249 -14.56 31.82 -0.42
C ILE A 249 -13.46 32.13 -1.44
N GLU A 250 -12.48 31.23 -1.61
CA GLU A 250 -11.36 31.41 -2.52
C GLU A 250 -11.82 31.58 -3.97
N THR A 251 -12.71 30.70 -4.46
CA THR A 251 -13.20 30.78 -5.85
C THR A 251 -14.01 32.04 -6.13
N MET A 252 -14.75 32.54 -5.13
CA MET A 252 -15.48 33.80 -5.24
C MET A 252 -14.52 35.00 -5.28
N LEU A 253 -13.59 35.09 -4.33
CA LEU A 253 -12.65 36.22 -4.24
C LEU A 253 -11.57 36.18 -5.33
N ALA A 254 -11.21 35.00 -5.83
CA ALA A 254 -10.27 34.84 -6.94
C ALA A 254 -10.71 35.59 -8.21
N ARG A 255 -12.01 35.80 -8.41
CA ARG A 255 -12.54 36.61 -9.54
C ARG A 255 -12.22 38.10 -9.40
N ILE A 256 -11.98 38.58 -8.19
CA ILE A 256 -11.72 39.99 -7.89
C ILE A 256 -10.21 40.25 -7.80
N VAL A 257 -9.46 39.35 -7.16
CA VAL A 257 -8.05 39.61 -6.82
C VAL A 257 -7.05 38.65 -7.47
N GLY A 258 -7.52 37.57 -8.09
CA GLY A 258 -6.69 36.51 -8.68
C GLY A 258 -6.60 35.26 -7.79
N LYS A 259 -6.45 34.09 -8.42
CA LYS A 259 -6.47 32.78 -7.74
C LYS A 259 -5.34 32.61 -6.71
N GLU A 260 -4.15 33.14 -7.02
CA GLU A 260 -2.97 33.03 -6.15
C GLU A 260 -2.89 34.15 -5.09
N ASN A 261 -3.86 35.07 -5.08
CA ASN A 261 -3.87 36.28 -4.26
C ASN A 261 -4.91 36.25 -3.13
N VAL A 262 -5.49 35.07 -2.86
CA VAL A 262 -6.41 34.84 -1.75
C VAL A 262 -5.98 33.59 -1.01
N VAL A 263 -5.99 33.65 0.31
CA VAL A 263 -5.94 32.47 1.16
C VAL A 263 -7.09 32.59 2.16
N ALA A 264 -8.00 31.62 2.14
CA ALA A 264 -9.08 31.56 3.11
C ALA A 264 -8.89 30.34 4.02
N ARG A 265 -9.04 30.55 5.32
CA ARG A 265 -9.10 29.48 6.32
C ARG A 265 -10.41 29.55 7.06
N VAL A 266 -11.12 28.44 7.10
CA VAL A 266 -12.42 28.34 7.77
C VAL A 266 -12.34 27.24 8.80
N SER A 267 -12.76 27.56 10.01
CA SER A 267 -12.98 26.61 11.09
C SER A 267 -14.47 26.55 11.42
N VAL A 268 -14.99 25.36 11.61
CA VAL A 268 -16.37 25.14 12.05
C VAL A 268 -16.32 24.65 13.51
N ASN A 269 -17.34 24.90 14.30
CA ASN A 269 -17.49 24.28 15.61
C ASN A 269 -18.76 23.46 15.59
N LEU A 270 -18.68 22.17 15.92
CA LEU A 270 -19.79 21.22 15.86
C LEU A 270 -20.16 20.76 17.27
N ASP A 271 -21.45 20.57 17.50
CA ASP A 271 -21.95 19.89 18.69
C ASP A 271 -21.78 18.39 18.52
N THR A 272 -20.88 17.81 19.32
CA THR A 272 -20.64 16.36 19.34
C THR A 272 -21.57 15.63 20.28
N LYS A 273 -22.49 16.34 20.96
CA LYS A 273 -23.42 15.72 21.89
C LYS A 273 -24.54 15.03 21.12
N SER A 274 -24.80 13.80 21.51
CA SER A 274 -26.02 13.08 21.16
C SER A 274 -26.90 13.03 22.40
N SER A 275 -28.15 13.45 22.30
CA SER A 275 -29.10 13.35 23.40
C SER A 275 -30.47 12.94 22.91
N THR A 276 -31.09 12.01 23.62
CA THR A 276 -32.50 11.65 23.43
C THR A 276 -33.30 12.29 24.55
N LEU A 277 -34.18 13.22 24.20
CA LEU A 277 -35.12 13.83 25.12
C LEU A 277 -36.45 13.10 25.03
N LEU A 278 -36.88 12.49 26.13
CA LEU A 278 -38.18 11.85 26.25
C LEU A 278 -39.08 12.76 27.08
N ASP A 279 -40.02 13.45 26.43
CA ASP A 279 -41.04 14.26 27.09
C ASP A 279 -42.33 13.44 27.20
N GLU A 280 -42.73 13.19 28.44
CA GLU A 280 -43.93 12.43 28.79
C GLU A 280 -44.92 13.36 29.48
N LYS A 281 -46.00 13.69 28.77
CA LYS A 281 -47.04 14.58 29.26
C LYS A 281 -48.34 13.83 29.44
N PHE A 282 -48.92 13.96 30.64
CA PHE A 282 -50.25 13.48 30.97
C PHE A 282 -51.26 14.63 30.89
N ASP A 283 -52.40 14.38 30.26
CA ASP A 283 -53.52 15.32 30.28
C ASP A 283 -54.52 14.92 31.39
N PRO A 284 -54.56 15.65 32.52
CA PRO A 284 -55.47 15.33 33.62
C PRO A 284 -56.94 15.60 33.28
N GLU A 285 -57.26 16.38 32.24
CA GLU A 285 -58.64 16.69 31.83
C GLU A 285 -59.19 15.69 30.80
N GLY A 286 -58.31 14.97 30.10
CA GLY A 286 -58.65 13.93 29.12
C GLY A 286 -58.93 12.54 29.71
N GLN A 287 -59.43 12.46 30.95
CA GLN A 287 -59.70 11.19 31.63
C GLN A 287 -60.90 10.48 31.02
N VAL A 288 -60.70 9.26 30.53
CA VAL A 288 -61.79 8.43 30.00
C VAL A 288 -61.98 7.22 30.91
N PRO A 289 -63.18 6.97 31.47
CA PRO A 289 -63.42 5.79 32.29
C PRO A 289 -63.28 4.53 31.44
N ARG A 290 -62.36 3.64 31.82
CA ARG A 290 -62.06 2.39 31.12
C ARG A 290 -62.93 1.25 31.62
N THR A 291 -63.08 1.14 32.94
CA THR A 291 -63.91 0.11 33.59
C THR A 291 -64.61 0.73 34.79
N SER A 292 -65.89 0.41 34.98
CA SER A 292 -66.62 0.75 36.19
C SER A 292 -67.28 -0.49 36.74
N THR A 293 -66.78 -1.00 37.87
CA THR A 293 -67.41 -2.10 38.61
C THR A 293 -68.29 -1.51 39.69
N THR A 294 -69.55 -1.90 39.72
CA THR A 294 -70.52 -1.46 40.74
C THR A 294 -71.05 -2.70 41.43
N ASP A 295 -70.64 -2.91 42.67
CA ASP A 295 -71.14 -3.97 43.53
C ASP A 295 -72.27 -3.40 44.38
N LYS A 296 -73.46 -4.00 44.26
CA LYS A 296 -74.66 -3.64 45.02
C LYS A 296 -75.10 -4.82 45.84
N ASP A 297 -74.99 -4.69 47.15
CA ASP A 297 -75.59 -5.60 48.12
C ASP A 297 -76.87 -4.93 48.65
N GLU A 298 -78.01 -5.55 48.38
CA GLU A 298 -79.30 -5.16 48.93
C GLU A 298 -79.82 -6.32 49.78
N ALA A 299 -79.98 -6.09 51.08
CA ALA A 299 -80.51 -7.06 52.03
C ALA A 299 -81.77 -6.49 52.68
N THR A 300 -82.91 -7.10 52.35
CA THR A 300 -84.18 -6.82 53.02
C THR A 300 -84.45 -7.93 54.02
N THR A 301 -84.40 -7.59 55.31
CA THR A 301 -84.78 -8.52 56.38
C THR A 301 -86.20 -8.19 56.82
N VAL A 302 -87.08 -9.20 56.76
CA VAL A 302 -88.46 -9.12 57.24
C VAL A 302 -88.59 -10.08 58.40
N GLU A 303 -88.76 -9.54 59.61
CA GLU A 303 -89.02 -10.35 60.79
C GLU A 303 -90.52 -10.61 60.93
N THR A 304 -90.94 -11.88 60.88
CA THR A 304 -92.32 -12.30 61.18
C THR A 304 -92.34 -13.08 62.47
N GLN A 305 -93.18 -12.64 63.42
CA GLN A 305 -93.34 -13.30 64.71
C GLN A 305 -94.05 -14.65 64.51
N PRO A 306 -93.55 -15.78 65.06
CA PRO A 306 -94.21 -17.07 64.90
C PRO A 306 -95.51 -17.10 65.72
N GLN A 307 -96.64 -17.23 65.02
CA GLN A 307 -97.95 -17.46 65.63
C GLN A 307 -97.99 -18.89 66.21
N SER A 308 -97.70 -19.00 67.51
CA SER A 308 -97.78 -20.25 68.26
C SER A 308 -99.25 -20.59 68.54
N ASN A 309 -99.86 -21.42 67.68
CA ASN A 309 -101.13 -22.07 67.97
C ASN A 309 -100.88 -23.36 68.77
N ALA A 310 -100.71 -23.22 70.08
CA ALA A 310 -100.76 -24.34 71.02
C ALA A 310 -102.03 -24.23 71.89
N THR A 311 -102.87 -25.24 71.78
CA THR A 311 -104.14 -25.47 72.49
C THR A 311 -103.98 -25.46 74.01
N GLY A 312 -104.75 -24.61 74.71
CA GLY A 312 -104.86 -24.62 76.18
C GLY A 312 -106.13 -23.91 76.66
N MET A 313 -107.00 -24.66 77.35
CA MET A 313 -108.33 -24.26 77.79
C MET A 313 -108.32 -23.23 78.95
N GLY A 314 -109.13 -22.18 78.81
CA GLY A 314 -110.08 -21.71 79.83
C GLY A 314 -109.60 -20.73 80.92
N ALA A 315 -110.02 -19.47 80.82
CA ALA A 315 -110.53 -18.71 81.96
C ALA A 315 -111.44 -17.54 81.52
N ASN A 316 -112.62 -17.54 82.11
CA ASN A 316 -113.81 -16.73 81.90
C ASN A 316 -113.73 -15.36 82.61
N VAL A 317 -113.87 -14.24 81.89
CA VAL A 317 -114.41 -12.98 82.44
C VAL A 317 -115.06 -12.12 81.33
N PRO A 318 -116.16 -11.39 81.60
CA PRO A 318 -117.09 -10.91 80.57
C PRO A 318 -116.82 -9.48 80.08
N ASN A 319 -116.92 -9.32 78.76
CA ASN A 319 -117.41 -8.18 77.97
C ASN A 319 -117.07 -6.75 78.43
N VAL A 320 -116.15 -6.09 77.70
CA VAL A 320 -116.32 -4.69 77.29
C VAL A 320 -115.82 -4.49 75.84
N SER A 321 -116.79 -4.16 74.98
CA SER A 321 -116.73 -3.32 73.76
C SER A 321 -115.78 -3.67 72.60
N GLN A 322 -116.42 -4.12 71.51
CA GLN A 322 -115.97 -3.98 70.11
C GLN A 322 -115.82 -2.51 69.72
N ASP A 323 -114.65 -2.11 69.24
CA ASP A 323 -114.46 -1.48 67.91
C ASP A 323 -113.00 -0.99 67.77
N ALA A 324 -112.21 -1.74 67.01
CA ALA A 324 -111.06 -1.20 66.26
C ALA A 324 -110.72 -2.19 65.15
N THR A 325 -111.07 -1.77 63.94
CA THR A 325 -110.78 -2.34 62.64
C THR A 325 -109.29 -2.62 62.42
N GLN A 326 -108.99 -3.77 61.79
CA GLN A 326 -107.75 -4.11 61.06
C GLN A 326 -106.45 -3.59 61.67
N GLN A 327 -105.82 -4.43 62.49
CA GLN A 327 -104.44 -4.26 62.90
C GLN A 327 -103.57 -5.03 61.91
N ASP A 328 -102.99 -4.33 60.92
CA ASP A 328 -101.91 -4.87 60.10
C ASP A 328 -100.77 -5.34 61.03
N PRO A 329 -100.16 -6.52 60.79
CA PRO A 329 -99.04 -6.96 61.61
C PRO A 329 -97.90 -5.95 61.50
N ILE A 330 -97.36 -5.51 62.64
CA ILE A 330 -96.15 -4.68 62.68
C ILE A 330 -95.00 -5.51 62.10
N MET A 331 -94.71 -5.30 60.82
CA MET A 331 -93.51 -5.83 60.16
C MET A 331 -92.35 -4.89 60.47
N ALA A 332 -91.38 -5.36 61.24
CA ALA A 332 -90.07 -4.70 61.26
C ALA A 332 -89.35 -5.13 59.97
N GLN A 333 -89.33 -4.21 59.00
CA GLN A 333 -88.55 -4.35 57.77
C GLN A 333 -87.27 -3.53 57.93
N SER A 334 -86.11 -4.17 57.83
CA SER A 334 -84.83 -3.46 57.74
C SER A 334 -84.25 -3.66 56.34
N ASP A 335 -84.03 -2.55 55.65
CA ASP A 335 -83.35 -2.53 54.36
C ASP A 335 -81.92 -2.04 54.57
N GLU A 336 -80.94 -2.91 54.32
CA GLU A 336 -79.53 -2.56 54.24
C GLU A 336 -79.12 -2.51 52.77
N LYS A 337 -78.63 -1.36 52.34
CA LYS A 337 -78.11 -1.14 50.99
C LYS A 337 -76.67 -0.70 51.05
N ARG A 338 -75.78 -1.51 50.49
CA ARG A 338 -74.36 -1.21 50.32
C ARG A 338 -74.06 -1.14 48.83
N GLU A 339 -73.59 0.02 48.39
CA GLU A 339 -73.12 0.23 47.03
C GLU A 339 -71.63 0.56 47.08
N SER A 340 -70.81 -0.24 46.40
CA SER A 340 -69.38 0.01 46.19
C SER A 340 -69.15 0.23 44.71
N LYS A 341 -68.61 1.40 44.33
CA LYS A 341 -68.30 1.74 42.94
C LYS A 341 -66.82 2.00 42.80
N THR A 342 -66.15 1.20 41.98
CA THR A 342 -64.76 1.38 41.59
C THR A 342 -64.72 1.75 40.11
N THR A 343 -64.11 2.89 39.77
CA THR A 343 -63.97 3.35 38.38
C THR A 343 -62.49 3.53 38.06
N ASP A 344 -62.01 2.78 37.08
CA ASP A 344 -60.66 2.89 36.55
C ASP A 344 -60.67 3.89 35.39
N PHE A 345 -59.76 4.86 35.42
CA PHE A 345 -59.60 5.86 34.38
C PHE A 345 -58.35 5.56 33.56
N GLU A 346 -58.43 5.73 32.24
CA GLU A 346 -57.26 5.83 31.38
C GLU A 346 -56.96 7.32 31.17
N ILE A 347 -55.71 7.72 31.44
CA ILE A 347 -55.26 9.10 31.28
C ILE A 347 -54.53 9.18 29.94
N SER A 348 -54.88 10.16 29.11
CA SER A 348 -54.17 10.30 27.84
C SER A 348 -52.69 10.66 28.09
N ARG A 349 -51.80 9.92 27.42
CA ARG A 349 -50.35 10.06 27.50
C ARG A 349 -49.85 10.50 26.13
N THR A 350 -49.17 11.65 26.09
CA THR A 350 -48.42 12.07 24.90
C THR A 350 -46.94 11.82 25.14
N LEU A 351 -46.35 10.98 24.30
CA LEU A 351 -44.92 10.69 24.30
C LEU A 351 -44.27 11.44 23.14
N LYS A 352 -43.40 12.40 23.43
CA LYS A 352 -42.56 13.05 22.43
C LYS A 352 -41.13 12.57 22.63
N GLU A 353 -40.64 11.78 21.68
CA GLU A 353 -39.24 11.39 21.60
C GLU A 353 -38.53 12.32 20.62
N GLU A 354 -37.57 13.10 21.11
CA GLU A 354 -36.76 14.01 20.30
C GLU A 354 -35.31 13.55 20.39
N MET A 355 -34.78 13.07 19.26
CA MET A 355 -33.40 12.62 19.15
C MET A 355 -32.55 13.73 18.53
N GLN A 356 -31.62 14.27 19.30
CA GLN A 356 -30.61 15.20 18.82
C GLN A 356 -29.38 14.40 18.36
N GLU A 357 -29.18 14.39 17.04
CA GLU A 357 -28.01 13.78 16.42
C GLU A 357 -26.76 14.68 16.55
N PRO A 358 -25.58 14.10 16.76
CA PRO A 358 -24.33 14.86 16.79
C PRO A 358 -23.99 15.40 15.39
N GLY A 359 -23.40 16.59 15.32
CA GLY A 359 -22.98 17.24 14.07
C GLY A 359 -23.70 18.54 13.74
N ALA A 360 -24.56 19.06 14.64
CA ALA A 360 -25.10 20.41 14.52
C ALA A 360 -23.97 21.44 14.59
N ILE A 361 -24.06 22.53 13.82
CA ILE A 361 -23.03 23.58 13.82
C ILE A 361 -23.33 24.59 14.93
N ILE A 362 -22.39 24.78 15.84
CA ILE A 362 -22.46 25.76 16.94
C ILE A 362 -21.90 27.13 16.50
N GLY A 363 -20.86 27.12 15.66
CA GLY A 363 -20.17 28.35 15.28
C GLY A 363 -19.31 28.17 14.05
N ARG A 364 -18.91 29.29 13.45
CA ARG A 364 -18.03 29.32 12.26
C ARG A 364 -17.06 30.48 12.40
N SER A 365 -15.79 30.23 12.13
CA SER A 365 -14.75 31.26 12.09
C SER A 365 -14.08 31.25 10.73
N ALA A 366 -13.92 32.41 10.10
CA ALA A 366 -13.25 32.53 8.82
C ALA A 366 -12.18 33.63 8.89
N ALA A 367 -10.95 33.27 8.52
CA ALA A 367 -9.85 34.20 8.35
C ALA A 367 -9.50 34.27 6.86
N VAL A 368 -9.61 35.45 6.28
CA VAL A 368 -9.34 35.68 4.86
C VAL A 368 -8.18 36.65 4.72
N LEU A 369 -7.14 36.20 4.04
CA LEU A 369 -5.98 37.00 3.68
C LEU A 369 -6.03 37.30 2.19
N ILE A 370 -5.84 38.57 1.85
CA ILE A 370 -5.90 39.05 0.48
C ILE A 370 -4.58 39.73 0.17
N ALA A 371 -3.98 39.42 -0.99
CA ALA A 371 -2.77 40.08 -1.43
C ALA A 371 -3.02 41.58 -1.66
N LYS A 372 -2.03 42.40 -1.30
CA LYS A 372 -2.04 43.83 -1.59
C LYS A 372 -2.03 44.08 -3.10
N GLY A 373 -2.99 44.87 -3.59
CA GLY A 373 -3.02 45.31 -4.98
C GLY A 373 -2.00 46.40 -5.29
N GLU A 374 -1.92 46.85 -6.55
CA GLU A 374 -1.06 47.98 -6.97
C GLU A 374 -1.35 49.26 -6.17
N SER A 375 -2.61 49.43 -5.75
CA SER A 375 -3.02 50.44 -4.77
C SER A 375 -3.67 49.75 -3.57
N PRO A 376 -3.38 50.20 -2.34
CA PRO A 376 -4.04 49.67 -1.14
C PRO A 376 -5.55 49.88 -1.23
N ARG A 377 -6.33 48.86 -0.84
CA ARG A 377 -7.80 48.93 -0.91
C ARG A 377 -8.33 49.91 0.12
N THR A 378 -9.44 50.57 -0.21
CA THR A 378 -10.14 51.47 0.72
C THR A 378 -10.88 50.65 1.79
N VAL A 379 -11.15 51.27 2.94
CA VAL A 379 -11.86 50.61 4.05
C VAL A 379 -13.24 50.10 3.61
N ASP A 380 -13.94 50.85 2.75
CA ASP A 380 -15.26 50.46 2.23
C ASP A 380 -15.21 49.21 1.34
N GLN A 381 -14.12 49.02 0.58
CA GLN A 381 -13.91 47.82 -0.24
C GLN A 381 -13.64 46.61 0.65
N ILE A 382 -12.84 46.77 1.70
CA ILE A 382 -12.57 45.70 2.68
C ILE A 382 -13.87 45.31 3.38
N GLN A 383 -14.70 46.29 3.75
CA GLN A 383 -16.01 46.03 4.37
C GLN A 383 -16.96 45.29 3.42
N SER A 384 -17.00 45.67 2.15
CA SER A 384 -17.81 44.97 1.14
C SER A 384 -17.38 43.51 0.94
N ILE A 385 -16.07 43.26 0.98
CA ILE A 385 -15.51 41.89 0.92
C ILE A 385 -15.86 41.12 2.20
N HIS A 386 -15.75 41.75 3.37
CA HIS A 386 -16.14 41.16 4.64
C HIS A 386 -17.62 40.72 4.62
N ASP A 387 -18.53 41.60 4.19
CA ASP A 387 -19.95 41.27 4.06
C ASP A 387 -20.22 40.13 3.07
N ALA A 388 -19.48 40.10 1.95
CA ALA A 388 -19.58 39.01 0.97
C ALA A 388 -19.11 37.67 1.57
N VAL A 389 -18.04 37.66 2.35
CA VAL A 389 -17.53 36.46 3.04
C VAL A 389 -18.55 35.99 4.08
N VAL A 390 -19.09 36.89 4.90
CA VAL A 390 -20.15 36.60 5.89
C VAL A 390 -21.38 35.96 5.23
N ASN A 391 -21.79 36.46 4.07
CA ASN A 391 -22.90 35.88 3.32
C ASN A 391 -22.53 34.51 2.71
N ALA A 392 -21.28 34.33 2.26
CA ALA A 392 -20.83 33.08 1.63
C ALA A 392 -20.72 31.91 2.61
N ILE A 393 -20.27 32.17 3.85
CA ILE A 393 -20.28 31.19 4.94
C ILE A 393 -21.69 30.86 5.43
N GLY A 394 -22.70 31.66 5.05
CA GLY A 394 -24.10 31.39 5.35
C GLY A 394 -24.53 31.77 6.76
N ALA A 395 -23.79 32.68 7.42
CA ALA A 395 -24.07 33.09 8.79
C ALA A 395 -25.43 33.79 8.99
N ARG A 396 -26.07 34.26 7.91
CA ARG A 396 -27.38 34.94 7.97
C ARG A 396 -28.59 34.02 7.88
N PHE A 397 -28.40 32.72 7.59
CA PHE A 397 -29.52 31.79 7.38
C PHE A 397 -29.92 31.02 8.64
N ASP A 398 -29.06 30.99 9.66
CA ASP A 398 -29.38 30.31 10.92
C ASP A 398 -30.21 31.25 11.81
N GLN A 399 -31.41 30.81 12.21
CA GLN A 399 -32.24 31.47 13.24
C GLN A 399 -31.60 31.38 14.63
N VAL A 400 -30.58 30.52 14.77
CA VAL A 400 -29.79 30.34 15.97
C VAL A 400 -28.62 31.32 15.91
N ASP A 401 -28.38 32.04 17.00
CA ASP A 401 -27.32 33.02 17.18
C ASP A 401 -25.95 32.31 17.17
N LEU A 402 -25.49 31.90 15.98
CA LEU A 402 -24.21 31.23 15.80
C LEU A 402 -23.09 32.22 16.08
N GLU A 403 -22.14 31.84 16.94
CA GLU A 403 -20.91 32.61 17.16
C GLU A 403 -20.08 32.62 15.87
N THR A 404 -20.29 33.66 15.06
CA THR A 404 -19.63 33.83 13.76
C THR A 404 -18.58 34.92 13.84
N HIS A 405 -17.33 34.55 13.59
CA HIS A 405 -16.21 35.50 13.57
C HIS A 405 -15.57 35.50 12.18
N VAL A 406 -15.58 36.65 11.51
CA VAL A 406 -14.95 36.81 10.20
C VAL A 406 -13.94 37.95 10.25
N THR A 407 -12.70 37.66 9.86
CA THR A 407 -11.63 38.64 9.72
C THR A 407 -11.12 38.66 8.28
N VAL A 408 -10.90 39.87 7.76
CA VAL A 408 -10.33 40.09 6.43
C VAL A 408 -9.13 41.02 6.59
N HIS A 409 -7.96 40.56 6.14
CA HIS A 409 -6.73 41.36 6.19
C HIS A 409 -6.05 41.40 4.84
N GLU A 410 -5.57 42.59 4.46
CA GLU A 410 -4.72 42.78 3.30
C GLU A 410 -3.25 42.65 3.73
N VAL A 411 -2.52 41.72 3.11
CA VAL A 411 -1.11 41.42 3.43
C VAL A 411 -0.29 41.23 2.16
N GLU A 412 1.04 41.31 2.26
CA GLU A 412 1.94 41.06 1.13
C GLU A 412 2.30 39.56 1.08
N PHE A 413 2.02 38.91 -0.05
CA PHE A 413 2.34 37.49 -0.23
C PHE A 413 3.76 37.35 -0.79
N LEU A 414 4.55 36.44 -0.19
CA LEU A 414 5.84 36.07 -0.74
C LEU A 414 5.63 35.16 -1.96
N PRO A 415 6.30 35.39 -3.09
CA PRO A 415 6.22 34.48 -4.23
C PRO A 415 6.75 33.11 -3.81
N ALA A 416 5.99 32.05 -4.12
CA ALA A 416 6.42 30.68 -3.88
C ALA A 416 7.76 30.43 -4.60
N PHE A 417 8.82 30.19 -3.83
CA PHE A 417 10.15 29.92 -4.34
C PHE A 417 10.19 28.52 -4.98
N MET A 418 9.85 28.41 -6.27
CA MET A 418 10.25 27.26 -7.08
C MET A 418 11.73 27.42 -7.42
N GLY A 419 12.59 26.78 -6.62
CA GLY A 419 14.02 26.74 -6.91
C GLY A 419 14.31 25.96 -8.21
N PRO A 420 15.38 26.30 -8.94
CA PRO A 420 15.77 25.66 -10.21
C PRO A 420 16.28 24.20 -10.09
N ALA A 421 16.19 23.58 -8.91
CA ALA A 421 16.76 22.26 -8.65
C ALA A 421 15.94 21.10 -9.27
N GLY A 422 14.66 21.31 -9.58
CA GLY A 422 13.79 20.26 -10.12
C GLY A 422 14.02 19.95 -11.61
N GLU A 423 14.52 20.91 -12.39
CA GLU A 423 14.69 20.72 -13.84
C GLU A 423 16.09 20.19 -14.21
N THR A 424 17.13 20.52 -13.44
CA THR A 424 18.52 20.15 -13.76
C THR A 424 18.83 18.67 -13.49
N PHE A 425 18.21 18.08 -12.47
CA PHE A 425 18.48 16.69 -12.08
C PHE A 425 17.87 15.69 -13.07
N ASN A 426 16.65 15.97 -13.54
CA ASN A 426 15.93 15.13 -14.50
C ASN A 426 16.59 15.10 -15.89
N GLN A 427 17.25 16.20 -16.30
CA GLN A 427 17.99 16.23 -17.57
C GLN A 427 19.29 15.42 -17.52
N PHE A 428 19.99 15.42 -16.39
CA PHE A 428 21.24 14.68 -16.23
C PHE A 428 21.01 13.15 -16.25
N GLU A 429 19.90 12.70 -15.65
CA GLU A 429 19.51 11.29 -15.61
C GLU A 429 19.10 10.77 -16.99
N HIS A 430 18.38 11.58 -17.78
CA HIS A 430 18.00 11.24 -19.16
C HIS A 430 19.22 11.12 -20.10
N ILE A 431 20.24 11.97 -19.93
CA ILE A 431 21.47 11.92 -20.73
C ILE A 431 22.27 10.64 -20.43
N LEU A 432 22.39 10.27 -19.16
CA LEU A 432 23.12 9.06 -18.74
C LEU A 432 22.45 7.78 -19.27
N GLN A 433 21.12 7.68 -19.21
CA GLN A 433 20.41 6.49 -19.69
C GLN A 433 20.41 6.40 -21.23
N THR A 434 20.29 7.52 -21.94
CA THR A 434 20.25 7.53 -23.42
C THR A 434 21.62 7.27 -24.06
N TYR A 435 22.70 7.82 -23.48
CA TYR A 435 24.03 7.77 -24.09
C TYR A 435 25.00 6.80 -23.40
N GLY A 436 24.61 6.16 -22.29
CA GLY A 436 25.48 5.29 -21.50
C GLY A 436 26.14 4.14 -22.28
N HIS A 437 25.43 3.55 -23.25
CA HIS A 437 25.98 2.49 -24.09
C HIS A 437 27.06 3.01 -25.08
N HIS A 438 26.85 4.19 -25.66
CA HIS A 438 27.80 4.81 -26.58
C HIS A 438 29.03 5.37 -25.86
N ILE A 439 28.85 5.92 -24.66
CA ILE A 439 29.93 6.42 -23.80
C ILE A 439 30.90 5.28 -23.42
N LYS A 440 30.38 4.09 -23.10
CA LYS A 440 31.22 2.92 -22.75
C LYS A 440 32.14 2.48 -23.91
N ASN A 441 31.64 2.50 -25.15
CA ASN A 441 32.43 2.12 -26.33
C ASN A 441 33.48 3.19 -26.70
N LEU A 442 33.15 4.47 -26.50
CA LEU A 442 34.07 5.59 -26.73
C LEU A 442 35.27 5.56 -25.77
N VAL A 443 35.04 5.22 -24.50
CA VAL A 443 36.11 5.06 -23.50
C VAL A 443 37.11 3.97 -23.91
N GLY A 444 36.65 2.85 -24.48
CA GLY A 444 37.52 1.79 -24.98
C GLY A 444 38.44 2.24 -26.13
N ILE A 445 37.90 3.03 -27.06
CA ILE A 445 38.66 3.58 -28.20
C ILE A 445 39.72 4.58 -27.73
N VAL A 446 39.37 5.46 -26.78
CA VAL A 446 40.32 6.42 -26.21
C VAL A 446 41.45 5.71 -25.47
N LEU A 447 41.14 4.66 -24.71
CA LEU A 447 42.15 3.88 -23.99
C LEU A 447 43.13 3.17 -24.96
N ALA A 448 42.61 2.60 -26.05
CA ALA A 448 43.42 2.00 -27.10
C ALA A 448 44.34 3.03 -27.80
N LEU A 449 43.84 4.24 -28.04
CA LEU A 449 44.60 5.34 -28.65
C LEU A 449 45.73 5.82 -27.72
N VAL A 450 45.47 5.92 -26.41
CA VAL A 450 46.49 6.24 -25.41
C VAL A 450 47.59 5.17 -25.37
N ILE A 451 47.23 3.88 -25.39
CA ILE A 451 48.19 2.78 -25.44
C ILE A 451 49.00 2.82 -26.75
N PHE A 452 48.36 3.12 -27.87
CA PHE A 452 49.03 3.25 -29.17
C PHE A 452 50.02 4.42 -29.22
N VAL A 453 49.65 5.57 -28.65
CA VAL A 453 50.56 6.72 -28.52
C VAL A 453 51.71 6.41 -27.57
N MET A 454 51.46 5.68 -26.48
CA MET A 454 52.49 5.22 -25.55
C MET A 454 53.47 4.24 -26.23
N PHE A 455 52.96 3.33 -27.07
CA PHE A 455 53.75 2.40 -27.89
C PHE A 455 54.62 3.14 -28.92
N LEU A 456 54.08 4.11 -29.65
CA LEU A 456 54.85 4.96 -30.57
C LEU A 456 55.94 5.75 -29.86
N ARG A 457 55.66 6.20 -28.63
CA ARG A 457 56.63 6.91 -27.80
C ARG A 457 57.74 5.98 -27.29
N MET A 458 57.43 4.71 -27.06
CA MET A 458 58.40 3.67 -26.70
C MET A 458 59.30 3.29 -27.89
N LEU A 459 58.73 3.20 -29.10
CA LEU A 459 59.48 2.97 -30.35
C LEU A 459 60.49 4.08 -30.66
N LYS A 460 60.12 5.34 -30.40
CA LYS A 460 61.05 6.48 -30.55
C LYS A 460 62.24 6.46 -29.59
N LYS A 461 62.21 5.66 -28.51
CA LYS A 461 63.33 5.50 -27.58
C LYS A 461 64.32 4.40 -27.99
N PHE A 462 64.03 3.62 -29.03
CA PHE A 462 64.97 2.65 -29.58
C PHE A 462 65.87 3.34 -30.62
N LYS A 463 67.07 3.74 -30.23
CA LYS A 463 68.15 4.08 -31.18
C LYS A 463 68.78 2.76 -31.66
N PRO A 464 68.99 2.55 -32.98
CA PRO A 464 69.77 1.43 -33.47
C PRO A 464 71.20 1.54 -32.91
N SER A 465 71.64 0.52 -32.19
CA SER A 465 73.07 0.34 -31.92
C SER A 465 73.73 0.06 -33.26
N ASP A 466 74.67 0.91 -33.67
CA ASP A 466 75.55 0.60 -34.77
C ASP A 466 76.30 -0.69 -34.42
N ALA A 467 76.22 -1.65 -35.32
CA ALA A 467 76.98 -2.89 -35.25
C ALA A 467 78.42 -2.54 -35.59
N GLU A 468 79.30 -2.53 -34.59
CA GLU A 468 80.73 -2.44 -34.79
C GLU A 468 81.20 -3.80 -35.35
N VAL A 469 81.53 -3.80 -36.64
CA VAL A 469 82.11 -4.93 -37.36
C VAL A 469 83.55 -5.06 -36.88
N GLN A 470 83.82 -6.02 -35.99
CA GLN A 470 85.18 -6.48 -35.71
C GLN A 470 85.71 -7.22 -36.94
N VAL A 471 86.56 -6.51 -37.68
CA VAL A 471 87.49 -7.11 -38.63
C VAL A 471 88.61 -7.75 -37.81
N LEU A 472 88.83 -9.04 -38.03
CA LEU A 472 90.00 -9.77 -37.56
C LEU A 472 91.24 -9.21 -38.26
N ASP A 473 92.24 -8.80 -37.50
CA ASP A 473 93.64 -8.82 -37.94
C ASP A 473 94.50 -9.49 -36.86
N GLU A 474 95.37 -10.36 -37.35
CA GLU A 474 96.41 -11.09 -36.63
C GLU A 474 97.54 -10.14 -36.24
N ASP A 475 97.85 -10.08 -34.95
CA ASP A 475 99.21 -10.08 -34.36
C ASP A 475 99.14 -9.48 -32.95
N ASP A 476 99.31 -10.35 -31.95
CA ASP A 476 100.03 -10.07 -30.71
C ASP A 476 100.00 -11.32 -29.83
N GLN A 477 100.86 -12.28 -30.19
CA GLN A 477 101.35 -13.26 -29.24
C GLN A 477 102.31 -12.56 -28.27
N GLN A 478 102.20 -12.98 -27.00
CA GLN A 478 103.14 -12.76 -25.88
C GLN A 478 102.90 -11.53 -25.01
N LEU A 479 102.04 -11.68 -23.99
CA LEU A 479 102.45 -11.40 -22.61
C LEU A 479 101.82 -12.44 -21.67
N LEU A 480 102.63 -13.44 -21.34
CA LEU A 480 102.46 -14.36 -20.22
C LEU A 480 102.49 -13.60 -18.89
N SER A 481 101.83 -14.22 -17.91
CA SER A 481 102.10 -14.17 -16.46
C SER A 481 101.12 -13.36 -15.59
N GLY A 482 100.64 -14.03 -14.53
CA GLY A 482 100.51 -13.41 -13.22
C GLY A 482 99.10 -13.05 -12.74
N THR A 483 98.51 -13.96 -11.96
CA THR A 483 97.95 -13.72 -10.61
C THR A 483 97.10 -12.48 -10.29
N ARG A 484 95.86 -12.78 -9.83
CA ARG A 484 95.06 -12.12 -8.76
C ARG A 484 95.17 -10.59 -8.58
N SER A 485 94.01 -9.93 -8.64
CA SER A 485 93.52 -9.13 -7.50
C SER A 485 91.99 -9.10 -7.46
N LEU A 486 91.44 -9.30 -6.25
CA LEU A 486 90.07 -8.93 -5.91
C LEU A 486 90.02 -7.41 -5.76
N GLY A 487 88.98 -6.78 -6.31
CA GLY A 487 88.63 -5.38 -6.08
C GLY A 487 87.21 -5.28 -5.55
N SER A 488 87.11 -5.04 -4.24
CA SER A 488 85.91 -4.78 -3.45
C SER A 488 85.35 -3.37 -3.65
N GLY A 489 84.03 -3.21 -3.64
CA GLY A 489 83.39 -1.89 -3.56
C GLY A 489 81.87 -1.94 -3.48
N LEU A 490 81.31 -2.33 -2.33
CA LEU A 490 79.94 -2.00 -1.95
C LEU A 490 80.03 -0.86 -0.93
N THR A 491 79.56 0.33 -1.31
CA THR A 491 79.63 1.53 -0.48
C THR A 491 78.54 1.52 0.61
N PRO A 492 78.80 2.11 1.79
CA PRO A 492 77.83 2.20 2.90
C PRO A 492 76.52 2.91 2.55
N GLU A 493 76.51 3.77 1.52
CA GLU A 493 75.32 4.47 1.03
C GLU A 493 74.29 3.52 0.41
N LEU A 494 74.73 2.48 -0.30
CA LEU A 494 73.83 1.53 -0.96
C LEU A 494 73.15 0.59 0.04
N LEU A 495 73.69 0.49 1.26
CA LEU A 495 73.11 -0.25 2.38
C LEU A 495 72.09 0.59 3.16
N ASN A 496 72.27 1.92 3.22
CA ASN A 496 71.33 2.83 3.88
C ASN A 496 70.05 3.03 3.06
N ASP A 497 70.15 3.08 1.73
CA ASP A 497 68.98 3.17 0.83
C ASP A 497 68.15 1.87 0.83
N LEU A 498 68.78 0.71 0.98
CA LEU A 498 68.08 -0.58 1.00
C LEU A 498 67.31 -0.83 2.32
N ILE A 499 67.67 -0.13 3.40
CA ILE A 499 67.01 -0.22 4.72
C ILE A 499 65.73 0.63 4.77
N GLN A 500 65.64 1.70 3.98
CA GLN A 500 64.45 2.56 3.95
C GLN A 500 63.33 2.03 3.04
N GLU A 501 63.65 1.27 2.00
CA GLU A 501 62.65 0.88 1.00
C GLU A 501 61.93 -0.45 1.30
N LYS A 502 62.56 -1.41 2.01
CA LYS A 502 61.97 -2.74 2.31
C LYS A 502 62.47 -3.36 3.64
N PRO A 503 61.82 -3.12 4.79
CA PRO A 503 62.28 -3.61 6.10
C PRO A 503 62.23 -5.14 6.25
N ASP A 504 61.37 -5.84 5.50
CA ASP A 504 61.11 -7.27 5.73
C ASP A 504 62.20 -8.21 5.19
N ASN A 505 63.12 -7.71 4.36
CA ASN A 505 64.18 -8.53 3.75
C ASN A 505 65.57 -8.35 4.39
N VAL A 506 65.68 -7.51 5.42
CA VAL A 506 66.95 -7.18 6.10
C VAL A 506 67.54 -8.40 6.82
N GLY A 507 66.70 -9.28 7.36
CA GLY A 507 67.14 -10.50 8.05
C GLY A 507 67.84 -11.51 7.13
N THR A 508 67.40 -11.61 5.87
CA THR A 508 67.95 -12.56 4.88
C THR A 508 69.29 -12.08 4.32
N ALA A 509 69.47 -10.76 4.18
CA ALA A 509 70.72 -10.14 3.73
C ALA A 509 71.81 -10.17 4.82
N LEU A 510 71.45 -9.91 6.09
CA LEU A 510 72.36 -10.02 7.24
C LEU A 510 72.84 -11.46 7.45
N ARG A 511 71.95 -12.45 7.29
CA ARG A 511 72.31 -13.87 7.38
C ARG A 511 73.32 -14.28 6.30
N LYS A 512 73.15 -13.77 5.07
CA LYS A 512 74.06 -14.06 3.95
C LYS A 512 75.43 -13.39 4.12
N TYR A 513 75.48 -12.18 4.69
CA TYR A 513 76.73 -11.48 5.01
C TYR A 513 77.50 -12.17 6.16
N LEU A 514 76.81 -12.63 7.21
CA LEU A 514 77.42 -13.40 8.29
C LEU A 514 77.92 -14.78 7.82
N GLU A 515 77.25 -15.41 6.84
CA GLU A 515 77.69 -16.66 6.22
C GLU A 515 78.90 -16.50 5.27
N THR A 516 79.17 -15.30 4.75
CA THR A 516 80.36 -15.01 3.91
C THR A 516 81.47 -14.23 4.62
N GLY A 517 81.25 -13.77 5.84
CA GLY A 517 82.12 -12.85 6.58
C GLY A 517 82.92 -13.45 7.73
N ALA A 518 83.31 -14.73 7.64
CA ALA A 518 84.29 -15.32 8.56
C ALA A 518 85.45 -15.94 7.77
N LYS A 519 86.33 -15.07 7.26
CA LYS A 519 87.77 -15.33 7.11
C LYS A 519 88.53 -14.04 6.82
#